data_AF-A0A7Y3I9Y1-F1
#
_entry.id   AF-A0A7Y3I9Y1-F1
#
_cell.length_a   1.000
_cell.length_b   1.000
_cell.length_c   1.000
_cell.angle_alpha   90.00
_cell.angle_beta   90.00
_cell.angle_gamma   90.00
#
_symmetry.space_group_name_H-M   'P 1'
#
loop_
_entity.id
_entity.type
_entity.pdbx_description
1 polymer ?
#
loop_
_entity_poly.entity_id
_entity_poly.type
_entity_poly.pdbx_seq_one_letter_code
_entity_poly.pdbx_strand_id
1 'polypeptide(L)'
;MMTSTGVPRTGLATSAAAGLAMAAALAACGPGPLAEAGGESLSVDEAAALIADHSTLPPDTQVARVVAELWVDYTLLHQVLSRDTTLTDLD
;
A
#
# COMPACT_ATOMS: atom_id res chain seq x y z
N MET A 1 27.22 -58.81 -26.41
CA MET A 1 25.93 -58.11 -26.19
C MET A 1 26.21 -56.86 -25.35
N MET A 2 26.30 -55.69 -26.01
CA MET A 2 26.41 -54.38 -25.38
C MET A 2 25.51 -53.45 -26.22
N THR A 3 24.33 -53.13 -25.69
CA THR A 3 23.37 -52.14 -26.20
C THR A 3 23.56 -50.87 -25.38
N SER A 4 23.81 -49.69 -25.97
CA SER A 4 22.78 -48.68 -26.35
C SER A 4 21.91 -48.31 -25.14
N THR A 5 21.69 -47.07 -24.68
CA THR A 5 21.48 -45.78 -25.36
C THR A 5 21.32 -44.74 -24.22
N GLY A 6 21.77 -43.50 -24.36
CA GLY A 6 20.83 -42.39 -24.59
C GLY A 6 20.68 -41.46 -23.38
N VAL A 7 21.29 -40.28 -23.46
CA VAL A 7 21.00 -39.12 -22.60
C VAL A 7 19.72 -38.45 -23.10
N PRO A 8 18.71 -38.19 -22.24
CA PRO A 8 17.77 -37.11 -22.49
C PRO A 8 18.03 -35.91 -21.59
N ARG A 9 17.99 -34.76 -22.27
CA ARG A 9 18.16 -33.39 -21.81
C ARG A 9 16.82 -32.94 -21.22
N THR A 10 16.75 -32.64 -19.94
CA THR A 10 15.60 -31.93 -19.33
C THR A 10 16.10 -30.50 -19.11
N GLY A 11 15.87 -29.54 -20.01
CA GLY A 11 14.54 -29.02 -20.37
C GLY A 11 14.14 -27.96 -19.34
N LEU A 12 14.80 -26.79 -19.32
CA LEU A 12 14.23 -25.54 -19.84
C LEU A 12 12.73 -25.37 -19.53
N ALA A 13 12.36 -24.93 -18.32
CA ALA A 13 11.06 -24.33 -18.04
C ALA A 13 11.01 -23.61 -16.66
N THR A 14 11.90 -22.65 -16.39
CA THR A 14 11.78 -21.77 -15.20
C THR A 14 12.00 -20.31 -15.55
N SER A 15 11.35 -19.80 -16.61
CA SER A 15 11.44 -18.38 -16.99
C SER A 15 10.09 -17.71 -17.28
N ALA A 16 8.96 -18.41 -17.15
CA ALA A 16 7.65 -17.82 -17.43
C ALA A 16 7.04 -17.02 -16.25
N ALA A 17 7.47 -17.29 -15.01
CA ALA A 17 6.93 -16.60 -13.82
C ALA A 17 7.51 -15.18 -13.61
N ALA A 18 8.68 -14.89 -14.18
CA ALA A 18 9.32 -13.58 -14.00
C ALA A 18 8.65 -12.46 -14.81
N GLY A 19 8.03 -12.79 -15.96
CA GLY A 19 7.35 -11.81 -16.81
C GLY A 19 6.05 -11.28 -16.21
N LEU A 20 5.25 -12.15 -15.58
CA LEU A 20 3.98 -11.76 -14.97
C LEU A 20 4.15 -10.93 -13.69
N ALA A 21 5.18 -11.23 -12.88
CA ALA A 21 5.46 -10.48 -11.66
C ALA A 21 5.87 -9.03 -11.94
N MET A 22 6.64 -8.79 -13.02
CA MET A 22 7.04 -7.43 -13.41
C MET A 22 5.84 -6.61 -13.90
N ALA A 23 4.93 -7.20 -14.68
CA ALA A 23 3.75 -6.50 -15.18
C ALA A 23 2.76 -6.11 -14.07
N ALA A 24 2.61 -6.94 -13.03
CA ALA A 24 1.78 -6.62 -11.86
C ALA A 24 2.39 -5.47 -11.02
N ALA A 25 3.72 -5.41 -10.90
CA ALA A 25 4.40 -4.31 -10.21
C ALA A 25 4.24 -2.96 -10.93
N LEU A 26 4.19 -2.96 -12.27
CA LEU A 26 3.91 -1.75 -13.06
C LEU A 26 2.41 -1.37 -13.08
N ALA A 27 1.49 -2.33 -12.97
CA ALA A 27 0.05 -2.03 -12.87
C ALA A 27 -0.35 -1.46 -11.50
N ALA A 28 0.44 -1.72 -10.45
CA ALA A 28 0.34 -1.03 -9.16
C ALA A 28 0.91 0.41 -9.19
N CYS A 29 1.53 0.83 -10.31
CA CYS A 29 2.04 2.19 -10.53
C CYS A 29 0.93 3.15 -10.99
N GLY A 30 -0.27 3.01 -10.44
CA GLY A 30 -1.26 4.09 -10.41
C GLY A 30 -0.96 5.02 -9.23
N PRO A 31 -1.55 6.21 -9.15
CA PRO A 31 -1.51 6.99 -7.91
C PRO A 31 -2.18 6.15 -6.82
N GLY A 32 -1.36 5.51 -5.98
CA GLY A 32 -1.83 4.81 -4.79
C GLY A 32 -2.41 5.80 -3.78
N PRO A 33 -3.17 5.29 -2.81
CA PRO A 33 -3.62 6.12 -1.70
C PRO A 33 -2.40 6.69 -0.94
N LEU A 34 -2.56 7.90 -0.43
CA LEU A 34 -1.54 8.54 0.42
C LEU A 34 -1.42 7.82 1.76
N ALA A 35 -2.54 7.33 2.30
CA ALA A 35 -2.59 6.49 3.48
C ALA A 35 -3.81 5.55 3.45
N GLU A 36 -3.73 4.44 4.17
CA GLU A 36 -4.83 3.51 4.40
C GLU A 36 -4.88 3.11 5.88
N ALA A 37 -6.08 3.13 6.47
CA ALA A 37 -6.28 2.75 7.86
C ALA A 37 -7.69 2.19 8.05
N GLY A 38 -7.79 1.04 8.72
CA GLY A 38 -9.07 0.46 9.13
C GLY A 38 -10.09 0.25 7.99
N GLY A 39 -9.63 0.00 6.76
CA GLY A 39 -10.48 -0.20 5.58
C GLY A 39 -10.88 1.08 4.85
N GLU A 40 -10.43 2.25 5.33
CA GLU A 40 -10.58 3.54 4.68
C GLU A 40 -9.27 3.95 3.99
N SER A 41 -9.36 4.77 2.96
CA SER A 41 -8.19 5.29 2.22
C SER A 41 -8.24 6.81 2.12
N LEU A 42 -7.09 7.44 2.26
CA LEU A 42 -6.87 8.86 2.04
C LEU A 42 -6.20 9.04 0.68
N SER A 43 -6.86 9.73 -0.24
CA SER A 43 -6.27 10.08 -1.54
C SER A 43 -5.33 11.28 -1.46
N VAL A 44 -4.47 11.42 -2.47
CA VAL A 44 -3.59 12.59 -2.61
C VAL A 44 -4.41 13.88 -2.77
N ASP A 45 -5.51 13.83 -3.52
CA ASP A 45 -6.37 15.00 -3.77
C ASP A 45 -7.10 15.46 -2.50
N GLU A 46 -7.59 14.53 -1.69
CA GLU A 46 -8.20 14.84 -0.39
C GLU A 46 -7.18 15.45 0.58
N ALA A 47 -5.98 14.87 0.66
CA ALA A 47 -4.92 15.43 1.49
C ALA A 47 -4.48 16.82 1.01
N ALA A 48 -4.40 17.04 -0.31
CA ALA A 48 -4.12 18.35 -0.87
C ALA A 48 -5.22 19.38 -0.55
N ALA A 49 -6.49 18.96 -0.59
CA ALA A 49 -7.62 19.81 -0.20
C ALA A 49 -7.56 20.18 1.29
N LEU A 50 -7.25 19.21 2.17
CA LEU A 50 -7.07 19.45 3.61
C LEU A 50 -5.94 20.44 3.89
N ILE A 51 -4.81 20.31 3.19
CA ILE A 51 -3.68 21.24 3.34
C ILE A 51 -4.04 22.62 2.80
N ALA A 52 -4.73 22.69 1.65
CA ALA A 52 -5.11 23.95 1.02
C ALA A 52 -6.13 24.76 1.83
N ASP A 53 -7.02 24.10 2.58
CA ASP A 53 -7.96 24.76 3.50
C ASP A 53 -7.23 25.51 4.63
N HIS A 54 -6.01 25.06 4.96
CA HIS A 54 -5.14 25.68 5.96
C HIS A 54 -4.01 26.48 5.31
N SER A 55 -4.31 27.72 4.88
CA SER A 55 -3.37 28.64 4.18
C SER A 55 -2.02 28.91 4.88
N THR A 56 -1.87 28.56 6.16
CA THR A 56 -0.60 28.66 6.91
C THR A 56 0.34 27.48 6.69
N LEU A 57 -0.16 26.36 6.17
CA LEU A 57 0.64 25.16 5.94
C LEU A 57 1.40 25.28 4.62
N PRO A 58 2.72 25.04 4.61
CA PRO A 58 3.47 25.01 3.36
C PRO A 58 3.04 23.79 2.52
N PRO A 59 2.94 23.92 1.18
CA PRO A 59 2.67 22.81 0.28
C PRO A 59 3.94 21.96 0.10
N ASP A 60 4.35 21.29 1.17
CA ASP A 60 5.56 20.49 1.26
C ASP A 60 5.26 19.00 1.50
N THR A 61 6.11 18.13 0.99
CA THR A 61 5.95 16.67 1.13
C THR A 61 6.00 16.18 2.56
N GLN A 62 6.74 16.86 3.45
CA GLN A 62 6.76 16.55 4.87
C GLN A 62 5.43 16.90 5.54
N VAL A 63 4.76 17.97 5.10
CA VAL A 63 3.40 18.30 5.59
C VAL A 63 2.42 17.22 5.15
N ALA A 64 2.46 16.81 3.88
CA ALA A 64 1.61 15.73 3.38
C ALA A 64 1.82 14.42 4.17
N ARG A 65 3.07 14.09 4.52
CA ARG A 65 3.38 12.93 5.38
C ARG A 65 2.75 13.07 6.78
N VAL A 66 2.93 14.22 7.44
CA VAL A 66 2.38 14.43 8.79
C VAL A 66 0.85 14.38 8.78
N VAL A 67 0.22 14.95 7.75
CA VAL A 67 -1.24 14.86 7.57
C VAL A 67 -1.67 13.41 7.39
N ALA A 68 -0.95 12.62 6.60
CA ALA A 68 -1.22 11.21 6.40
C ALA A 68 -1.09 10.41 7.71
N GLU A 69 -0.04 10.64 8.49
CA GLU A 69 0.17 10.01 9.80
C GLU A 69 -0.95 10.36 10.79
N LEU A 70 -1.29 11.65 10.92
CA LEU A 70 -2.41 12.10 11.76
C LEU A 70 -3.74 11.49 11.30
N TRP A 71 -3.99 11.45 10.00
CA TRP A 71 -5.20 10.86 9.45
C TRP A 71 -5.31 9.37 9.82
N VAL A 72 -4.22 8.61 9.75
CA VAL A 72 -4.19 7.19 10.18
C VAL A 72 -4.55 7.08 11.67
N ASP A 73 -3.90 7.86 12.52
CA ASP A 73 -4.12 7.82 13.97
C ASP A 73 -5.58 8.16 14.32
N TYR A 74 -6.13 9.23 13.74
CA TYR A 74 -7.51 9.64 13.99
C TYR A 74 -8.54 8.66 13.42
N THR A 75 -8.24 8.03 12.28
CA THR A 75 -9.12 6.99 11.70
C THR A 75 -9.18 5.78 12.61
N LEU A 76 -8.03 5.28 13.08
CA LEU A 76 -7.99 4.15 14.01
C LEU A 76 -8.64 4.51 15.35
N LEU A 77 -8.40 5.71 15.87
CA LEU A 77 -9.04 6.20 17.09
C LEU A 77 -10.57 6.28 16.93
N HIS A 78 -11.06 6.80 15.80
CA HIS A 78 -12.48 6.85 15.48
C HIS A 78 -13.11 5.46 15.49
N GLN A 79 -12.42 4.44 14.96
CA GLN A 79 -12.92 3.08 14.96
C GLN A 79 -13.00 2.49 16.36
N VAL A 80 -12.01 2.73 17.22
CA VAL A 80 -12.09 2.32 18.63
C VAL A 80 -13.25 3.03 19.32
N LEU A 81 -13.37 4.35 19.16
CA LEU A 81 -14.46 5.15 19.73
C LEU A 81 -15.84 4.72 19.25
N SER A 82 -15.97 4.27 18.00
CA SER A 82 -17.23 3.78 17.45
C SER A 82 -17.70 2.47 18.09
N ARG A 83 -16.77 1.70 18.66
CA ARG A 83 -17.03 0.43 19.35
C ARG A 83 -17.14 0.61 20.85
N ASP A 84 -16.25 1.40 21.42
CA ASP A 84 -16.19 1.73 22.84
C ASP A 84 -15.96 3.22 23.06
N THR A 85 -17.02 3.92 23.46
CA THR A 85 -16.96 5.35 23.81
C THR A 85 -16.41 5.60 25.21
N THR A 86 -16.24 4.55 26.03
CA THR A 86 -15.68 4.66 27.39
C THR A 86 -14.16 4.65 27.41
N LEU A 87 -13.51 4.37 26.27
CA LEU A 87 -12.05 4.26 26.12
C LEU A 87 -11.41 3.19 27.02
N THR A 88 -12.18 2.21 27.49
CA THR A 88 -11.69 1.14 28.35
C THR A 88 -10.63 0.30 27.63
N ASP A 89 -10.73 0.18 26.30
CA ASP A 89 -9.77 -0.56 25.47
C ASP A 89 -8.44 0.21 25.21
N LEU A 90 -8.30 1.47 25.63
CA LEU A 90 -7.10 2.31 25.41
C LEU A 90 -6.27 2.60 26.68
N ASP A 91 -6.72 2.16 27.86
CA ASP A 91 -6.02 2.27 29.15
C ASP A 91 -5.10 1.05 29.39
#